data_AF-A0A9R0YJU7-F1
#
_entry.id   AF-A0A9R0YJU7-F1
#
_cell.length_a   1.000
_cell.length_b   1.000
_cell.length_c   1.000
_cell.angle_alpha   90.00
_cell.angle_beta   90.00
_cell.angle_gamma   90.00
#
_symmetry.space_group_name_H-M   'P 1'
#
loop_
_entity.id
_entity.type
_entity.pdbx_description
1 polymer ?
#
loop_
_entity_poly.entity_id
_entity_poly.type
_entity_poly.pdbx_seq_one_letter_code
_entity_poly.pdbx_strand_id
1 'polypeptide(L)'
;MARVSNPCHPDLRIYEPNFASEQPRLKEESKSRSYLLQKIRSYYGKAQKLLGRSHRLQGLCVGLLDPASNIVINSLIERKHERERDRDHRSTTCEVVVEDDLKRRSLDGMVVFLTRLFPNLSEGLAVRYLRLAKADVLIAACIVVSDQCIEGFDASGPDVINMALRCAGLAARHPDAYRFVFSWCNISSRIDDALRLLAALHEPQRLRRSDAIIKLVHMLNYEPPSRERDVWLVWRLAEASFRRRPRSAPQLHTNLLNRTLQDTIHGYYLQALALLPPGSRFHRSLIKAGYCYGPFDPVSNIIINTIWYDANFPPSMKLELDVMGTRSLHRVENRSLYGMVSFLCTRYHELDFHQAVRCLLQADANLVLADPNLVTDTNLVYDFGIVRDVLRHGPASAFRCKLQTQAPPNTGLTVGHPDTGIEEAFLAAATAACHPNPDAQAQLLTSCCKVDPSPVLSLLPIDSHKLSFQDLSLLARASEPVYSHLQGGQCSAE
;
A
#
# COMPACT_ATOMS: atom_id res chain seq x y z
N MET A 1 -2.24 -6.15 17.89
CA MET A 1 -2.07 -4.83 18.52
C MET A 1 -3.05 -4.76 19.67
N ALA A 2 -2.60 -4.32 20.85
CA ALA A 2 -3.45 -4.31 22.04
C ALA A 2 -4.27 -3.01 22.07
N ARG A 3 -5.57 -3.15 22.30
CA ARG A 3 -6.45 -2.04 22.70
C ARG A 3 -6.11 -1.72 24.15
N VAL A 4 -5.95 -0.45 24.47
CA VAL A 4 -5.69 -0.01 25.84
C VAL A 4 -6.98 0.50 26.45
N SER A 5 -7.29 -0.01 27.64
CA SER A 5 -8.44 0.44 28.42
C SER A 5 -8.09 1.78 29.09
N ASN A 6 -8.86 2.83 28.81
CA ASN A 6 -8.79 4.06 29.59
C ASN A 6 -9.79 3.96 30.75
N PRO A 7 -9.34 3.90 32.02
CA PRO A 7 -10.25 3.75 33.17
C PRO A 7 -11.23 4.91 33.32
N CYS A 8 -10.86 6.10 32.84
CA CYS A 8 -11.68 7.31 32.92
C CYS A 8 -12.72 7.41 31.80
N HIS A 9 -12.50 6.75 30.66
CA HIS A 9 -13.40 6.75 29.51
C HIS A 9 -13.45 5.35 28.87
N PRO A 10 -14.31 4.45 29.36
CA PRO A 10 -14.34 3.05 28.91
C PRO A 10 -14.79 2.88 27.45
N ASP A 11 -15.50 3.88 26.91
CA ASP A 11 -16.01 3.87 25.55
C ASP A 11 -14.93 4.17 24.49
N LEU A 12 -13.79 4.74 24.89
CA LEU A 12 -12.71 5.04 23.95
C LEU A 12 -12.02 3.76 23.45
N ARG A 13 -11.75 3.72 22.14
CA ARG A 13 -11.14 2.58 21.45
C ARG A 13 -9.72 2.94 21.02
N ILE A 14 -8.85 3.08 22.03
CA ILE A 14 -7.48 3.56 21.88
C ILE A 14 -6.53 2.41 21.50
N TYR A 15 -5.74 2.63 20.46
CA TYR A 15 -4.66 1.76 20.03
C TYR A 15 -3.32 2.47 20.18
N GLU A 16 -2.41 1.90 20.96
CA GLU A 16 -1.13 2.54 21.23
C GLU A 16 -0.10 2.32 20.11
N PRO A 17 0.78 3.31 19.86
CA PRO A 17 1.83 3.19 18.87
C PRO A 17 2.83 2.11 19.24
N ASN A 18 3.10 1.20 18.30
CA ASN A 18 4.12 0.19 18.50
C ASN A 18 5.52 0.75 18.15
N PHE A 19 6.29 1.12 19.17
CA PHE A 19 7.68 1.57 19.03
C PHE A 19 8.72 0.43 19.07
N ALA A 20 8.31 -0.83 19.31
CA ALA A 20 9.25 -1.96 19.41
C ALA A 20 9.97 -2.28 18.08
N SER A 21 9.60 -1.60 16.99
CA SER A 21 10.10 -1.80 15.64
C SER A 21 10.82 -0.55 15.10
N GLU A 22 11.77 0.01 15.87
CA GLU A 22 12.55 1.19 15.43
C GLU A 22 13.69 0.88 14.43
N GLN A 23 14.05 -0.40 14.22
CA GLN A 23 15.05 -0.84 13.21
C GLN A 23 14.65 -2.06 12.32
N PRO A 24 13.41 -2.19 11.81
CA PRO A 24 12.92 -3.44 11.23
C PRO A 24 13.05 -3.48 9.71
N ARG A 25 13.15 -2.32 9.03
CA ARG A 25 12.99 -2.23 7.57
C ARG A 25 13.92 -3.23 6.85
N LEU A 26 15.22 -3.19 7.15
CA LEU A 26 16.20 -4.09 6.52
C LEU A 26 16.11 -5.55 6.98
N LYS A 27 15.90 -5.81 8.28
CA LYS A 27 15.87 -7.18 8.83
C LYS A 27 14.59 -7.92 8.46
N GLU A 28 13.44 -7.25 8.47
CA GLU A 28 12.16 -7.81 8.03
C GLU A 28 12.12 -8.04 6.52
N GLU A 29 12.70 -7.12 5.75
CA GLU A 29 12.84 -7.29 4.31
C GLU A 29 13.75 -8.47 3.99
N SER A 30 14.91 -8.57 4.64
CA SER A 30 15.82 -9.73 4.51
C SER A 30 15.13 -11.05 4.86
N LYS A 31 14.33 -11.08 5.95
CA LYS A 31 13.50 -12.24 6.31
C LYS A 31 12.47 -12.56 5.24
N SER A 32 11.84 -11.55 4.65
CA SER A 32 10.83 -11.72 3.61
C SER A 32 11.43 -12.26 2.31
N ARG A 33 12.57 -11.72 1.87
CA ARG A 33 13.31 -12.22 0.70
C ARG A 33 13.80 -13.64 0.91
N SER A 34 14.34 -13.96 2.10
CA SER A 34 14.76 -15.32 2.45
C SER A 34 13.59 -16.32 2.42
N TYR A 35 12.45 -15.95 2.98
CA TYR A 35 11.23 -16.76 2.91
C TYR A 35 10.78 -16.99 1.45
N LEU A 36 10.80 -15.95 0.62
CA LEU A 36 10.44 -16.07 -0.79
C LEU A 36 11.37 -16.99 -1.55
N LEU A 37 12.69 -16.87 -1.38
CA LEU A 37 13.66 -17.75 -2.03
C LEU A 37 13.44 -19.22 -1.64
N GLN A 38 13.16 -19.50 -0.35
CA GLN A 38 12.82 -20.85 0.10
C GLN A 38 11.49 -21.33 -0.51
N LYS A 39 10.50 -20.44 -0.63
CA LYS A 39 9.20 -20.77 -1.19
C LYS A 39 9.30 -21.07 -2.69
N ILE A 40 10.02 -20.24 -3.45
CA ILE A 40 10.35 -20.45 -4.86
C ILE A 40 11.07 -21.78 -5.05
N ARG A 41 12.07 -22.10 -4.20
CA ARG A 41 12.73 -23.42 -4.20
C ARG A 41 11.73 -24.58 -4.11
N SER A 42 10.74 -24.46 -3.22
CA SER A 42 9.72 -25.51 -3.07
C SER A 42 8.87 -25.69 -4.34
N TYR A 43 8.65 -24.63 -5.12
CA TYR A 43 7.94 -24.70 -6.39
C TYR A 43 8.78 -25.34 -7.50
N TYR A 44 10.10 -25.10 -7.55
CA TYR A 44 10.99 -25.87 -8.44
C TYR A 44 10.90 -27.38 -8.15
N GLY A 45 10.88 -27.77 -6.87
CA GLY A 45 10.67 -29.16 -6.47
C GLY A 45 9.32 -29.74 -6.90
N LYS A 46 8.25 -28.93 -6.90
CA LYS A 46 6.92 -29.33 -7.42
C LYS A 46 6.92 -29.44 -8.94
N ALA A 47 7.47 -28.45 -9.65
CA ALA A 47 7.57 -28.44 -11.10
C ALA A 47 8.38 -29.64 -11.62
N GLN A 48 9.44 -30.05 -10.91
CA GLN A 48 10.25 -31.22 -11.29
C GLN A 48 9.43 -32.51 -11.23
N LYS A 49 8.52 -32.62 -10.25
CA LYS A 49 7.61 -33.77 -10.15
C LYS A 49 6.61 -33.82 -11.31
N LEU A 50 6.19 -32.66 -11.83
CA LEU A 50 5.26 -32.55 -12.97
C LEU A 50 5.93 -32.90 -14.30
N LEU A 51 7.10 -32.32 -14.57
CA LEU A 51 7.84 -32.55 -15.82
C LEU A 51 8.58 -33.89 -15.86
N GLY A 52 8.79 -34.52 -14.70
CA GLY A 52 9.55 -35.76 -14.58
C GLY A 52 11.07 -35.53 -14.55
N ARG A 53 11.83 -36.53 -14.09
CA ARG A 53 13.30 -36.41 -13.86
C ARG A 53 14.13 -36.22 -15.13
N SER A 54 13.61 -36.61 -16.29
CA SER A 54 14.32 -36.48 -17.58
C SER A 54 14.34 -35.06 -18.14
N HIS A 55 13.69 -34.12 -17.45
CA HIS A 55 13.40 -32.78 -17.94
C HIS A 55 14.17 -31.76 -17.09
N ARG A 56 15.20 -31.13 -17.67
CA ARG A 56 15.96 -30.05 -17.01
C ARG A 56 15.03 -28.84 -16.82
N LEU A 57 14.96 -28.34 -15.58
CA LEU A 57 14.26 -27.11 -15.24
C LEU A 57 15.21 -25.94 -15.39
N GLN A 58 14.90 -25.05 -16.31
CA GLN A 58 15.60 -23.78 -16.48
C GLN A 58 14.62 -22.60 -16.39
N GLY A 59 13.32 -22.86 -16.51
CA GLY A 59 12.29 -21.83 -16.54
C GLY A 59 12.19 -21.02 -15.26
N LEU A 60 11.94 -19.73 -15.43
CA LEU A 60 11.66 -18.77 -14.37
C LEU A 60 10.33 -19.07 -13.68
N CYS A 61 10.19 -18.66 -12.41
CA CYS A 61 8.96 -18.81 -11.63
C CYS A 61 7.94 -17.65 -11.83
N VAL A 62 8.19 -16.73 -12.75
CA VAL A 62 7.32 -15.58 -13.04
C VAL A 62 6.39 -15.88 -14.23
N GLY A 63 5.12 -15.48 -14.13
CA GLY A 63 4.10 -15.79 -15.13
C GLY A 63 2.69 -15.49 -14.62
N LEU A 64 1.70 -15.92 -15.38
CA LEU A 64 0.28 -15.62 -15.12
C LEU A 64 -0.48 -16.78 -14.46
N LEU A 65 0.18 -17.90 -14.17
CA LEU A 65 -0.40 -19.05 -13.48
C LEU A 65 0.18 -19.19 -12.06
N ASP A 66 -0.18 -20.29 -11.39
CA ASP A 66 0.44 -20.62 -10.11
C ASP A 66 1.97 -20.83 -10.29
N PRO A 67 2.76 -20.60 -9.23
CA PRO A 67 4.22 -20.62 -9.32
C PRO A 67 4.82 -21.91 -9.90
N ALA A 68 4.24 -23.08 -9.63
CA ALA A 68 4.79 -24.34 -10.16
C ALA A 68 4.48 -24.48 -11.66
N SER A 69 3.28 -24.13 -12.08
CA SER A 69 2.90 -24.11 -13.50
C SER A 69 3.72 -23.10 -14.30
N ASN A 70 4.03 -21.92 -13.74
CA ASN A 70 4.92 -20.93 -14.37
C ASN A 70 6.29 -21.53 -14.69
N ILE A 71 6.90 -22.23 -13.73
CA ILE A 71 8.19 -22.89 -13.93
C ILE A 71 8.11 -23.94 -15.04
N VAL A 72 7.03 -24.73 -15.08
CA VAL A 72 6.82 -25.75 -16.12
C VAL A 72 6.74 -25.11 -17.49
N ILE A 73 5.86 -24.13 -17.67
CA ILE A 73 5.66 -23.42 -18.94
C ILE A 73 6.95 -22.75 -19.41
N ASN A 74 7.62 -21.99 -18.54
CA ASN A 74 8.84 -21.28 -18.89
C ASN A 74 9.99 -22.25 -19.23
N SER A 75 10.04 -23.42 -18.59
CA SER A 75 11.02 -24.45 -18.94
C SER A 75 10.79 -25.04 -20.34
N LEU A 76 9.53 -25.06 -20.81
CA LEU A 76 9.20 -25.50 -22.17
C LEU A 76 9.53 -24.42 -23.21
N ILE A 77 9.40 -23.13 -22.86
CA ILE A 77 9.80 -21.99 -23.71
C ILE A 77 11.32 -22.04 -23.96
N GLU A 78 12.12 -22.17 -22.89
CA GLU A 78 13.58 -22.10 -22.99
C GLU A 78 14.22 -23.27 -23.76
N ARG A 79 13.65 -24.49 -23.67
CA ARG A 79 14.16 -25.66 -24.42
C ARG A 79 14.11 -25.48 -25.93
N LYS A 80 13.13 -24.73 -26.45
CA LYS A 80 13.06 -24.47 -27.88
C LYS A 80 14.20 -23.54 -28.31
N HIS A 81 14.50 -22.54 -27.49
CA HIS A 81 15.60 -21.61 -27.73
C HIS A 81 16.97 -22.32 -27.70
N GLU A 82 17.19 -23.29 -26.81
CA GLU A 82 18.41 -24.11 -26.82
C GLU A 82 18.54 -24.91 -28.12
N ARG A 83 17.47 -25.60 -28.53
CA ARG A 83 17.46 -26.40 -29.77
C ARG A 83 17.61 -25.58 -31.05
N GLU A 84 17.20 -24.32 -31.04
CA GLU A 84 17.39 -23.38 -32.16
C GLU A 84 18.82 -22.84 -32.19
N ARG A 85 19.42 -22.48 -31.03
CA ARG A 85 20.82 -22.03 -30.94
C ARG A 85 21.83 -23.12 -31.32
N ASP A 86 21.59 -24.37 -30.89
CA ASP A 86 22.46 -25.50 -31.20
C ASP A 86 22.52 -25.83 -32.70
N ARG A 87 21.51 -25.40 -33.49
CA ARG A 87 21.51 -25.57 -34.94
C ARG A 87 22.35 -24.52 -35.66
N ASP A 88 22.46 -23.32 -35.09
CA ASP A 88 23.12 -22.19 -35.74
C ASP A 88 24.59 -22.03 -35.33
N HIS A 89 25.05 -22.49 -34.15
CA HIS A 89 26.43 -22.32 -33.69
C HIS A 89 27.02 -23.61 -33.07
N ARG A 90 28.20 -24.05 -33.58
CA ARG A 90 29.00 -25.14 -32.97
C ARG A 90 29.52 -24.70 -31.60
N SER A 91 28.95 -25.30 -30.55
CA SER A 91 29.50 -25.39 -29.19
C SER A 91 29.95 -24.05 -28.57
N THR A 92 29.00 -23.33 -27.96
CA THR A 92 29.33 -22.50 -26.79
C THR A 92 28.82 -23.25 -25.58
N THR A 93 29.73 -23.58 -24.66
CA THR A 93 29.45 -24.29 -23.41
C THR A 93 28.20 -23.72 -22.72
N CYS A 94 27.14 -24.53 -22.60
CA CYS A 94 25.96 -24.18 -21.80
C CYS A 94 26.41 -23.83 -20.38
N GLU A 95 26.35 -22.55 -20.01
CA GLU A 95 26.47 -22.17 -18.60
C GLU A 95 25.41 -22.94 -17.81
N VAL A 96 25.88 -23.75 -16.85
CA VAL A 96 24.97 -24.44 -15.94
C VAL A 96 24.39 -23.37 -15.02
N VAL A 97 23.20 -22.87 -15.35
CA VAL A 97 22.49 -21.96 -14.46
C VAL A 97 22.24 -22.69 -13.14
N VAL A 98 22.88 -22.21 -12.09
CA VAL A 98 22.77 -22.76 -10.74
C VAL A 98 21.34 -22.54 -10.23
N GLU A 99 20.74 -23.52 -9.55
CA GLU A 99 19.37 -23.41 -8.99
C GLU A 99 19.20 -22.13 -8.15
N ASP A 100 20.24 -21.73 -7.40
CA ASP A 100 20.27 -20.49 -6.63
C ASP A 100 20.16 -19.23 -7.48
N ASP A 101 20.73 -19.23 -8.69
CA ASP A 101 20.61 -18.13 -9.64
C ASP A 101 19.18 -18.01 -10.18
N LEU A 102 18.55 -19.13 -10.55
CA LEU A 102 17.16 -19.15 -11.03
C LEU A 102 16.17 -18.62 -9.99
N LYS A 103 16.38 -18.97 -8.71
CA LYS A 103 15.53 -18.47 -7.61
C LYS A 103 15.63 -16.96 -7.46
N ARG A 104 16.84 -16.39 -7.52
CA ARG A 104 17.08 -14.94 -7.42
C ARG A 104 16.47 -14.22 -8.62
N ARG A 105 16.78 -14.66 -9.84
CA ARG A 105 16.20 -14.10 -11.08
C ARG A 105 14.68 -14.17 -11.10
N SER A 106 14.10 -15.26 -10.61
CA SER A 106 12.66 -15.39 -10.49
C SER A 106 12.06 -14.38 -9.52
N LEU A 107 12.69 -14.17 -8.37
CA LEU A 107 12.26 -13.17 -7.40
C LEU A 107 12.37 -11.75 -7.98
N ASP A 108 13.49 -11.43 -8.63
CA ASP A 108 13.71 -10.12 -9.27
C ASP A 108 12.65 -9.85 -10.35
N GLY A 109 12.36 -10.85 -11.19
CA GLY A 109 11.29 -10.78 -12.19
C GLY A 109 9.91 -10.54 -11.57
N MET A 110 9.56 -11.22 -10.47
CA MET A 110 8.28 -11.00 -9.78
C MET A 110 8.16 -9.61 -9.15
N VAL A 111 9.25 -9.12 -8.55
CA VAL A 111 9.29 -7.77 -7.96
C VAL A 111 9.15 -6.71 -9.05
N VAL A 112 9.86 -6.85 -10.17
CA VAL A 112 9.74 -5.94 -11.31
C VAL A 112 8.37 -6.02 -11.97
N PHE A 113 7.76 -7.22 -12.04
CA PHE A 113 6.39 -7.36 -12.51
C PHE A 113 5.43 -6.48 -11.70
N LEU A 114 5.45 -6.58 -10.36
CA LEU A 114 4.55 -5.82 -9.49
C LEU A 114 4.83 -4.32 -9.53
N THR A 115 6.08 -3.90 -9.42
CA THR A 115 6.46 -2.48 -9.43
C THR A 115 6.21 -1.82 -10.79
N ARG A 116 6.25 -2.59 -11.89
CA ARG A 116 5.87 -2.07 -13.22
C ARG A 116 4.36 -1.98 -13.41
N LEU A 117 3.62 -2.92 -12.83
CA LEU A 117 2.16 -2.96 -12.86
C LEU A 117 1.55 -1.86 -11.96
N PHE A 118 2.20 -1.54 -10.85
CA PHE A 118 1.82 -0.50 -9.90
C PHE A 118 2.99 0.46 -9.69
N PRO A 119 3.10 1.55 -10.47
CA PRO A 119 4.26 2.46 -10.42
C PRO A 119 4.55 3.08 -9.05
N ASN A 120 3.52 3.22 -8.21
CA ASN A 120 3.64 3.78 -6.86
C ASN A 120 4.01 2.72 -5.80
N LEU A 121 4.12 1.44 -6.18
CA LEU A 121 4.48 0.36 -5.28
C LEU A 121 6.00 0.29 -5.14
N SER A 122 6.52 0.53 -3.94
CA SER A 122 7.94 0.37 -3.67
C SER A 122 8.39 -1.10 -3.73
N GLU A 123 9.68 -1.33 -3.99
CA GLU A 123 10.26 -2.67 -4.05
C GLU A 123 10.03 -3.46 -2.75
N GLY A 124 10.21 -2.79 -1.61
CA GLY A 124 9.99 -3.38 -0.28
C GLY A 124 8.55 -3.81 -0.05
N LEU A 125 7.57 -3.04 -0.53
CA LEU A 125 6.15 -3.42 -0.48
C LEU A 125 5.86 -4.59 -1.44
N ALA A 126 6.40 -4.57 -2.66
CA ALA A 126 6.25 -5.67 -3.61
C ALA A 126 6.73 -7.02 -3.02
N VAL A 127 7.89 -7.03 -2.36
CA VAL A 127 8.40 -8.21 -1.64
C VAL A 127 7.43 -8.71 -0.56
N ARG A 128 6.77 -7.80 0.16
CA ARG A 128 5.83 -8.18 1.24
C ARG A 128 4.50 -8.70 0.68
N TYR A 129 3.99 -8.11 -0.40
CA TYR A 129 2.84 -8.63 -1.13
C TYR A 129 3.12 -10.02 -1.69
N LEU A 130 4.30 -10.25 -2.27
CA LEU A 130 4.73 -11.58 -2.70
C LEU A 130 4.79 -12.55 -1.53
N ARG A 131 5.28 -12.12 -0.35
CA ARG A 131 5.33 -12.96 0.84
C ARG A 131 3.94 -13.38 1.29
N LEU A 132 2.99 -12.44 1.33
CA LEU A 132 1.59 -12.69 1.66
C LEU A 132 0.95 -13.67 0.67
N ALA A 133 1.24 -13.50 -0.63
CA ALA A 133 0.79 -14.38 -1.70
C ALA A 133 1.57 -15.69 -1.83
N LYS A 134 2.59 -15.94 -0.98
CA LYS A 134 3.46 -17.13 -1.03
C LYS A 134 4.17 -17.30 -2.37
N ALA A 135 4.73 -16.20 -2.90
CA ALA A 135 5.42 -16.06 -4.19
C ALA A 135 4.54 -16.31 -5.43
N ASP A 136 3.23 -16.18 -5.28
CA ASP A 136 2.26 -16.16 -6.38
C ASP A 136 2.05 -14.71 -6.84
N VAL A 137 2.70 -14.33 -7.94
CA VAL A 137 2.79 -12.92 -8.37
C VAL A 137 1.45 -12.34 -8.81
N LEU A 138 0.60 -13.15 -9.45
CA LEU A 138 -0.70 -12.68 -9.91
C LEU A 138 -1.67 -12.53 -8.73
N ILE A 139 -1.63 -13.45 -7.77
CA ILE A 139 -2.37 -13.28 -6.51
C ILE A 139 -1.85 -12.08 -5.72
N ALA A 140 -0.54 -11.85 -5.68
CA ALA A 140 0.02 -10.64 -5.05
C ALA A 140 -0.55 -9.37 -5.71
N ALA A 141 -0.63 -9.33 -7.04
CA ALA A 141 -1.23 -8.22 -7.77
C ALA A 141 -2.72 -8.03 -7.44
N CYS A 142 -3.51 -9.11 -7.34
CA CYS A 142 -4.90 -9.01 -6.90
C CYS A 142 -5.04 -8.46 -5.47
N ILE A 143 -4.13 -8.83 -4.56
CA ILE A 143 -4.11 -8.27 -3.19
C ILE A 143 -3.82 -6.76 -3.26
N VAL A 144 -2.83 -6.32 -4.06
CA VAL A 144 -2.52 -4.89 -4.23
C VAL A 144 -3.74 -4.12 -4.71
N VAL A 145 -4.42 -4.60 -5.77
CA VAL A 145 -5.65 -3.96 -6.29
C VAL A 145 -6.75 -3.89 -5.22
N SER A 146 -6.92 -4.96 -4.44
CA SER A 146 -7.92 -5.00 -3.35
C SER A 146 -7.57 -4.10 -2.16
N ASP A 147 -6.29 -3.90 -1.87
CA ASP A 147 -5.82 -3.08 -0.76
C ASP A 147 -5.80 -1.60 -1.11
N GLN A 148 -5.44 -1.26 -2.35
CA GLN A 148 -5.41 0.10 -2.88
C GLN A 148 -6.75 0.55 -3.48
N CYS A 149 -7.75 -0.32 -3.54
CA CYS A 149 -9.08 -0.03 -4.12
C CYS A 149 -9.03 0.53 -5.54
N ILE A 150 -8.18 -0.07 -6.38
CA ILE A 150 -8.09 0.32 -7.79
C ILE A 150 -9.32 -0.20 -8.52
N GLU A 151 -10.28 0.69 -8.79
CA GLU A 151 -11.49 0.35 -9.54
C GLU A 151 -11.21 0.26 -11.04
N GLY A 152 -11.85 -0.70 -11.72
CA GLY A 152 -11.73 -0.84 -13.17
C GLY A 152 -10.31 -1.17 -13.64
N PHE A 153 -9.48 -1.79 -12.81
CA PHE A 153 -8.14 -2.22 -13.23
C PHE A 153 -8.23 -3.13 -14.46
N ASP A 154 -9.26 -3.98 -14.52
CA ASP A 154 -9.60 -4.86 -15.64
C ASP A 154 -10.13 -4.16 -16.89
N ALA A 155 -10.45 -2.87 -16.81
CA ALA A 155 -10.79 -2.02 -17.96
C ALA A 155 -9.56 -1.45 -18.67
N SER A 156 -8.36 -1.61 -18.08
CA SER A 156 -7.10 -1.24 -18.75
C SER A 156 -6.82 -2.19 -19.92
N GLY A 157 -6.18 -1.69 -20.98
CA GLY A 157 -5.76 -2.56 -22.09
C GLY A 157 -4.80 -3.66 -21.62
N PRO A 158 -4.75 -4.83 -22.31
CA PRO A 158 -3.84 -5.94 -21.96
C PRO A 158 -2.35 -5.55 -22.00
N ASP A 159 -2.03 -4.43 -22.64
CA ASP A 159 -0.69 -3.89 -22.79
C ASP A 159 0.02 -3.63 -21.45
N VAL A 160 -0.72 -3.26 -20.39
CA VAL A 160 -0.11 -3.02 -19.07
C VAL A 160 0.47 -4.32 -18.50
N ILE A 161 -0.28 -5.42 -18.56
CA ILE A 161 0.19 -6.74 -18.11
C ILE A 161 1.32 -7.25 -19.02
N ASN A 162 1.18 -7.08 -20.34
CA ASN A 162 2.21 -7.50 -21.29
C ASN A 162 3.53 -6.74 -21.07
N MET A 163 3.47 -5.44 -20.79
CA MET A 163 4.63 -4.62 -20.49
C MET A 163 5.28 -5.00 -19.16
N ALA A 164 4.48 -5.22 -18.11
CA ALA A 164 4.96 -5.71 -16.83
C ALA A 164 5.65 -7.07 -16.97
N LEU A 165 5.06 -7.98 -17.75
CA LEU A 165 5.62 -9.30 -18.04
C LEU A 165 6.93 -9.21 -18.84
N ARG A 166 7.01 -8.30 -19.81
CA ARG A 166 8.25 -8.03 -20.56
C ARG A 166 9.35 -7.53 -19.64
N CYS A 167 9.05 -6.56 -18.77
CA CYS A 167 10.01 -6.02 -17.81
C CYS A 167 10.48 -7.10 -16.82
N ALA A 168 9.56 -7.95 -16.35
CA ALA A 168 9.87 -9.08 -15.50
C ALA A 168 10.84 -10.07 -16.17
N GLY A 169 10.62 -10.39 -17.46
CA GLY A 169 11.51 -11.23 -18.24
C GLY A 169 12.91 -10.64 -18.38
N LEU A 170 13.01 -9.34 -18.67
CA LEU A 170 14.30 -8.62 -18.76
C LEU A 170 15.04 -8.60 -17.43
N ALA A 171 14.36 -8.27 -16.33
CA ALA A 171 14.93 -8.26 -14.98
C ALA A 171 15.40 -9.66 -14.56
N ALA A 172 14.65 -10.69 -14.93
CA ALA A 172 15.01 -12.08 -14.71
C ALA A 172 16.03 -12.61 -15.74
N ARG A 173 16.64 -11.75 -16.56
CA ARG A 173 17.66 -12.10 -17.57
C ARG A 173 17.19 -13.18 -18.56
N HIS A 174 15.91 -13.18 -18.93
CA HIS A 174 15.39 -14.14 -19.91
C HIS A 174 16.04 -13.87 -21.29
N PRO A 175 16.50 -14.91 -22.02
CA PRO A 175 17.24 -14.73 -23.28
C PRO A 175 16.46 -13.98 -24.35
N ASP A 176 15.13 -14.15 -24.37
CA ASP A 176 14.22 -13.49 -25.30
C ASP A 176 12.94 -13.05 -24.59
N ALA A 177 12.91 -11.80 -24.12
CA ALA A 177 11.75 -11.26 -23.40
C ALA A 177 10.51 -11.09 -24.29
N TYR A 178 10.65 -10.98 -25.62
CA TYR A 178 9.51 -10.86 -26.52
C TYR A 178 8.80 -12.19 -26.68
N ARG A 179 9.55 -13.25 -26.93
CA ARG A 179 9.02 -14.62 -27.00
C ARG A 179 8.41 -15.06 -25.68
N PHE A 180 9.01 -14.66 -24.57
CA PHE A 180 8.44 -14.88 -23.24
C PHE A 180 7.01 -14.34 -23.15
N VAL A 181 6.79 -13.06 -23.49
CA VAL A 181 5.45 -12.44 -23.48
C VAL A 181 4.53 -13.10 -24.51
N PHE A 182 5.02 -13.34 -25.73
CA PHE A 182 4.25 -14.00 -26.80
C PHE A 182 3.71 -15.36 -26.36
N SER A 183 4.55 -16.20 -25.76
CA SER A 183 4.16 -17.51 -25.26
C SER A 183 3.12 -17.42 -24.13
N TRP A 184 3.25 -16.44 -23.23
CA TRP A 184 2.24 -16.20 -22.20
C TRP A 184 0.91 -15.71 -22.77
N CYS A 185 0.91 -14.84 -23.77
CA CYS A 185 -0.32 -14.47 -24.48
C CYS A 185 -1.02 -15.70 -25.09
N ASN A 186 -0.25 -16.62 -25.69
CA ASN A 186 -0.80 -17.85 -26.27
C ASN A 186 -1.41 -18.77 -25.23
N ILE A 187 -0.78 -18.90 -24.06
CA ILE A 187 -1.32 -19.67 -22.93
C ILE A 187 -2.60 -19.02 -22.40
N SER A 188 -2.58 -17.70 -22.18
CA SER A 188 -3.74 -16.96 -21.67
C SER A 188 -4.96 -17.06 -22.59
N SER A 189 -4.76 -17.01 -23.91
CA SER A 189 -5.85 -17.16 -24.89
C SER A 189 -6.52 -18.54 -24.88
N ARG A 190 -5.84 -19.57 -24.35
CA ARG A 190 -6.29 -20.97 -24.31
C ARG A 190 -6.21 -21.52 -22.89
N ILE A 191 -6.57 -20.69 -21.91
CA ILE A 191 -6.32 -20.97 -20.50
C ILE A 191 -6.96 -22.29 -20.05
N ASP A 192 -8.19 -22.59 -20.49
CA ASP A 192 -8.87 -23.84 -20.13
C ASP A 192 -8.15 -25.08 -20.67
N ASP A 193 -7.62 -25.02 -21.88
CA ASP A 193 -6.81 -26.09 -22.46
C ASP A 193 -5.47 -26.20 -21.72
N ALA A 194 -4.81 -25.07 -21.45
CA ALA A 194 -3.55 -25.03 -20.73
C ALA A 194 -3.69 -25.66 -19.33
N LEU A 195 -4.73 -25.30 -18.59
CA LEU A 195 -5.04 -25.86 -17.27
C LEU A 195 -5.36 -27.35 -17.33
N ARG A 196 -6.13 -27.81 -18.33
CA ARG A 196 -6.39 -29.26 -18.55
C ARG A 196 -5.11 -30.04 -18.84
N LEU A 197 -4.22 -29.49 -19.67
CA LEU A 197 -2.95 -30.13 -20.00
C LEU A 197 -1.99 -30.15 -18.81
N LEU A 198 -1.92 -29.07 -18.02
CA LEU A 198 -1.13 -29.00 -16.78
C LEU A 198 -1.68 -29.99 -15.73
N ALA A 199 -2.99 -30.14 -15.60
CA ALA A 199 -3.60 -31.14 -14.75
C ALA A 199 -3.23 -32.57 -15.20
N ALA A 200 -3.20 -32.83 -16.51
CA ALA A 200 -2.78 -34.12 -17.05
C ALA A 200 -1.30 -34.47 -16.75
N LEU A 201 -0.44 -33.49 -16.42
CA LEU A 201 0.94 -33.76 -15.99
C LEU A 201 1.01 -34.41 -14.60
N HIS A 202 0.01 -34.20 -13.75
CA HIS A 202 -0.08 -34.87 -12.46
C HIS A 202 -0.31 -36.38 -12.59
N GLU A 203 -0.95 -36.83 -13.67
CA GLU A 203 -1.38 -38.23 -13.85
C GLU A 203 -0.20 -39.22 -13.95
N PRO A 204 -0.23 -40.38 -13.27
CA PRO A 204 0.88 -41.34 -13.22
C PRO A 204 1.38 -41.84 -14.59
N GLN A 205 0.51 -41.81 -15.60
CA GLN A 205 0.71 -42.44 -16.91
C GLN A 205 1.69 -41.65 -17.80
N ARG A 206 2.87 -42.23 -18.09
CA ARG A 206 3.94 -41.58 -18.88
C ARG A 206 3.54 -41.17 -20.30
N LEU A 207 2.68 -41.94 -20.97
CA LEU A 207 2.21 -41.66 -22.33
C LEU A 207 1.38 -40.36 -22.36
N ARG A 208 0.36 -40.25 -21.50
CA ARG A 208 -0.46 -39.03 -21.38
C ARG A 208 0.36 -37.79 -21.02
N ARG A 209 1.39 -37.93 -20.18
CA ARG A 209 2.29 -36.81 -19.85
C ARG A 209 3.06 -36.32 -21.07
N SER A 210 3.59 -37.24 -21.87
CA SER A 210 4.35 -36.88 -23.07
C SER A 210 3.46 -36.16 -24.10
N ASP A 211 2.24 -36.68 -24.31
CA ASP A 211 1.24 -36.04 -25.18
C ASP A 211 0.84 -34.65 -24.67
N ALA A 212 0.66 -34.49 -23.36
CA ALA A 212 0.34 -33.20 -22.76
C ALA A 212 1.47 -32.18 -22.96
N ILE A 213 2.73 -32.59 -22.79
CA ILE A 213 3.91 -31.74 -23.06
C ILE A 213 3.95 -31.34 -24.52
N ILE A 214 3.73 -32.28 -25.46
CA ILE A 214 3.73 -31.98 -26.90
C ILE A 214 2.64 -30.94 -27.23
N LYS A 215 1.43 -31.11 -26.69
CA LYS A 215 0.31 -30.17 -26.88
C LYS A 215 0.59 -28.79 -26.28
N LEU A 216 1.21 -28.73 -25.09
CA LEU A 216 1.63 -27.47 -24.48
C LEU A 216 2.70 -26.77 -25.32
N VAL A 217 3.71 -27.51 -25.80
CA VAL A 217 4.75 -26.95 -26.69
C VAL A 217 4.14 -26.44 -27.99
N HIS A 218 3.17 -27.14 -28.56
CA HIS A 218 2.44 -26.66 -29.72
C HIS A 218 1.71 -25.34 -29.39
N MET A 219 1.00 -25.28 -28.26
CA MET A 219 0.31 -24.07 -27.80
C MET A 219 1.25 -22.86 -27.65
N LEU A 220 2.45 -23.06 -27.11
CA LEU A 220 3.42 -21.98 -26.89
C LEU A 220 3.96 -21.37 -28.19
N ASN A 221 3.92 -22.13 -29.30
CA ASN A 221 4.62 -21.82 -30.54
C ASN A 221 3.74 -21.36 -31.70
N TYR A 222 2.44 -21.64 -31.66
CA TYR A 222 1.51 -21.32 -32.75
C TYR A 222 0.48 -20.30 -32.30
N GLU A 223 0.39 -19.21 -33.05
CA GLU A 223 -0.55 -18.11 -32.85
C GLU A 223 -1.99 -18.56 -33.18
N PRO A 224 -2.99 -18.21 -32.36
CA PRO A 224 -4.37 -18.59 -32.64
C PRO A 224 -4.94 -17.85 -33.88
N PRO A 225 -5.85 -18.47 -34.66
CA PRO A 225 -6.27 -17.92 -35.95
C PRO A 225 -7.14 -16.66 -35.90
N SER A 226 -7.81 -16.34 -34.78
CA SER A 226 -8.69 -15.16 -34.68
C SER A 226 -9.06 -14.81 -33.23
N ARG A 227 -9.00 -13.50 -32.93
CA ARG A 227 -9.63 -12.74 -31.82
C ARG A 227 -8.96 -12.68 -30.44
N GLU A 228 -9.26 -11.54 -29.81
CA GLU A 228 -8.66 -10.84 -28.68
C GLU A 228 -7.90 -11.70 -27.67
N ARG A 229 -6.64 -11.33 -27.45
CA ARG A 229 -5.80 -11.88 -26.39
C ARG A 229 -6.36 -11.42 -25.04
N ASP A 230 -7.33 -12.15 -24.50
CA ASP A 230 -7.95 -11.86 -23.21
C ASP A 230 -7.06 -12.36 -22.05
N VAL A 231 -5.96 -11.64 -21.81
CA VAL A 231 -5.10 -11.83 -20.63
C VAL A 231 -5.89 -11.62 -19.33
N TRP A 232 -7.00 -10.87 -19.40
CA TRP A 232 -7.88 -10.60 -18.26
C TRP A 232 -8.71 -11.80 -17.81
N LEU A 233 -8.91 -12.82 -18.64
CA LEU A 233 -9.50 -14.08 -18.17
C LEU A 233 -8.63 -14.72 -17.08
N VAL A 234 -7.32 -14.72 -17.25
CA VAL A 234 -6.38 -15.26 -16.26
C VAL A 234 -6.38 -14.42 -14.99
N TRP A 235 -6.46 -13.09 -15.12
CA TRP A 235 -6.64 -12.18 -14.00
C TRP A 235 -7.92 -12.48 -13.20
N ARG A 236 -9.07 -12.60 -13.88
CA ARG A 236 -10.36 -12.90 -13.25
C ARG A 236 -10.35 -14.24 -12.50
N LEU A 237 -9.67 -15.26 -13.05
CA LEU A 237 -9.48 -16.54 -12.37
C LEU A 237 -8.61 -16.40 -11.10
N ALA A 238 -7.54 -15.60 -11.17
CA ALA A 238 -6.70 -15.33 -10.01
C ALA A 238 -7.46 -14.54 -8.93
N GLU A 239 -8.25 -13.54 -9.33
CA GLU A 239 -9.08 -12.77 -8.43
C GLU A 239 -10.14 -13.65 -7.74
N ALA A 240 -10.82 -14.52 -8.50
CA ALA A 240 -11.77 -15.48 -7.94
C ALA A 240 -11.08 -16.46 -6.97
N SER A 241 -9.84 -16.89 -7.28
CA SER A 241 -9.03 -17.71 -6.37
C SER A 241 -8.68 -16.95 -5.09
N PHE A 242 -8.24 -15.70 -5.21
CA PHE A 242 -7.93 -14.81 -4.08
C PHE A 242 -9.14 -14.65 -3.16
N ARG A 243 -10.33 -14.34 -3.71
CA ARG A 243 -11.58 -14.19 -2.94
C ARG A 243 -11.98 -15.46 -2.18
N ARG A 244 -11.60 -16.65 -2.68
CA ARG A 244 -11.87 -17.96 -2.05
C ARG A 244 -10.80 -18.37 -1.04
N ARG A 245 -9.61 -17.78 -1.05
CA ARG A 245 -8.53 -18.15 -0.12
C ARG A 245 -8.90 -17.62 1.29
N PRO A 246 -8.86 -18.47 2.34
CA PRO A 246 -8.93 -18.00 3.71
C PRO A 246 -7.80 -16.98 3.93
N ARG A 247 -8.12 -15.82 4.51
CA ARG A 247 -7.13 -14.77 4.84
C ARG A 247 -6.04 -15.38 5.71
N SER A 248 -4.96 -15.79 5.08
CA SER A 248 -3.85 -16.47 5.73
C SER A 248 -2.98 -15.41 6.38
N ALA A 249 -2.82 -15.49 7.70
CA ALA A 249 -2.05 -14.55 8.53
C ALA A 249 -2.57 -13.09 8.52
N PRO A 250 -3.73 -12.81 9.17
CA PRO A 250 -4.29 -11.47 9.30
C PRO A 250 -3.27 -10.43 9.79
N GLN A 251 -2.42 -10.83 10.74
CA GLN A 251 -1.37 -9.98 11.30
C GLN A 251 -0.33 -9.55 10.25
N LEU A 252 0.06 -10.44 9.32
CA LEU A 252 1.01 -10.07 8.25
C LEU A 252 0.39 -9.06 7.29
N HIS A 253 -0.90 -9.21 6.99
CA HIS A 253 -1.64 -8.29 6.14
C HIS A 253 -1.83 -6.93 6.82
N THR A 254 -2.30 -6.89 8.08
CA THR A 254 -2.39 -5.63 8.84
C THR A 254 -1.05 -4.92 8.92
N ASN A 255 0.05 -5.64 9.16
CA ASN A 255 1.39 -5.04 9.19
C ASN A 255 1.80 -4.47 7.84
N LEU A 256 1.40 -5.10 6.73
CA LEU A 256 1.65 -4.58 5.39
C LEU A 256 0.87 -3.29 5.14
N LEU A 257 -0.43 -3.29 5.44
CA LEU A 257 -1.30 -2.11 5.28
C LEU A 257 -0.82 -0.92 6.13
N ASN A 258 -0.43 -1.17 7.39
CA ASN A 258 0.15 -0.15 8.25
C ASN A 258 1.40 0.48 7.64
N ARG A 259 2.21 -0.31 6.95
CA ARG A 259 3.46 0.17 6.34
C ARG A 259 3.16 1.01 5.11
N THR A 260 2.23 0.58 4.27
CA THR A 260 1.76 1.39 3.14
C THR A 260 1.20 2.74 3.64
N LEU A 261 0.40 2.72 4.71
CA LEU A 261 -0.16 3.92 5.30
C LEU A 261 0.92 4.83 5.90
N GLN A 262 1.94 4.26 6.56
CA GLN A 262 3.10 5.00 7.05
C GLN A 262 3.89 5.66 5.91
N ASP A 263 4.05 4.99 4.77
CA ASP A 263 4.76 5.56 3.61
C ASP A 263 4.00 6.76 3.03
N THR A 264 2.65 6.68 2.95
CA THR A 264 1.79 7.83 2.61
C THR A 264 1.95 8.98 3.61
N ILE A 265 1.83 8.70 4.91
CA ILE A 265 1.98 9.71 5.98
C ILE A 265 3.36 10.37 5.93
N HIS A 266 4.43 9.59 5.70
CA HIS A 266 5.79 10.11 5.55
C HIS A 266 5.88 11.17 4.45
N GLY A 267 5.22 10.96 3.31
CA GLY A 267 5.13 11.94 2.23
C GLY A 267 4.56 13.29 2.69
N TYR A 268 3.47 13.28 3.47
CA TYR A 268 2.87 14.51 4.01
C TYR A 268 3.80 15.24 4.99
N TYR A 269 4.54 14.52 5.82
CA TYR A 269 5.53 15.12 6.70
C TYR A 269 6.68 15.79 5.92
N LEU A 270 7.14 15.17 4.82
CA LEU A 270 8.15 15.79 3.95
C LEU A 270 7.61 17.05 3.27
N GLN A 271 6.35 17.05 2.83
CA GLN A 271 5.69 18.22 2.26
C GLN A 271 5.54 19.35 3.29
N ALA A 272 5.04 19.04 4.50
CA ALA A 272 4.93 20.02 5.58
C ALA A 272 6.29 20.62 5.96
N LEU A 273 7.35 19.81 5.98
CA LEU A 273 8.70 20.28 6.22
C LEU A 273 9.25 21.19 5.12
N ALA A 274 8.84 20.96 3.87
CA ALA A 274 9.21 21.83 2.76
C ALA A 274 8.53 23.20 2.85
N LEU A 275 7.33 23.27 3.44
CA LEU A 275 6.53 24.48 3.61
C LEU A 275 6.92 25.30 4.85
N LEU A 276 7.35 24.65 5.93
CA LEU A 276 7.78 25.34 7.15
C LEU A 276 9.06 26.18 6.88
N PRO A 277 9.21 27.35 7.52
CA PRO A 277 10.42 28.15 7.38
C PRO A 277 11.65 27.37 7.87
N PRO A 278 12.82 27.61 7.25
CA PRO A 278 14.05 26.96 7.66
C PRO A 278 14.41 27.32 9.11
N GLY A 279 14.96 26.36 9.84
CA GLY A 279 15.47 26.54 11.19
C GLY A 279 14.80 25.64 12.22
N SER A 280 15.45 25.46 13.36
CA SER A 280 15.07 24.47 14.37
C SER A 280 13.86 24.85 15.22
N ARG A 281 13.28 26.05 15.03
CA ARG A 281 12.23 26.60 15.91
C ARG A 281 11.06 25.64 16.06
N PHE A 282 10.54 25.13 14.94
CA PHE A 282 9.33 24.31 14.94
C PHE A 282 9.60 22.81 15.11
N HIS A 283 10.87 22.36 15.13
CA HIS A 283 11.19 20.93 15.25
C HIS A 283 10.63 20.31 16.54
N ARG A 284 10.72 21.03 17.68
CA ARG A 284 10.14 20.56 18.95
C ARG A 284 8.63 20.38 18.83
N SER A 285 7.96 21.42 18.34
CA SER A 285 6.51 21.49 18.29
C SER A 285 5.94 20.47 17.30
N LEU A 286 6.60 20.29 16.16
CA LEU A 286 6.29 19.26 15.16
C LEU A 286 6.40 17.86 15.75
N ILE A 287 7.52 17.52 16.40
CA ILE A 287 7.72 16.18 16.98
C ILE A 287 6.75 15.90 18.13
N LYS A 288 6.37 16.93 18.91
CA LYS A 288 5.50 16.77 20.08
C LYS A 288 4.01 16.75 19.75
N ALA A 289 3.58 17.45 18.71
CA ALA A 289 2.18 17.73 18.49
C ALA A 289 1.74 17.86 17.03
N GLY A 290 2.67 17.97 16.07
CA GLY A 290 2.38 18.20 14.65
C GLY A 290 1.82 16.97 13.93
N TYR A 291 0.71 16.43 14.43
CA TYR A 291 0.05 15.26 13.89
C TYR A 291 -0.75 15.59 12.63
N CYS A 292 -0.95 14.61 11.76
CA CYS A 292 -1.61 14.79 10.46
C CYS A 292 -3.11 14.52 10.48
N TYR A 293 -3.68 14.20 11.65
CA TYR A 293 -5.13 14.10 11.83
C TYR A 293 -5.74 15.43 12.24
N GLY A 294 -6.99 15.63 11.85
CA GLY A 294 -7.73 16.86 12.07
C GLY A 294 -8.76 17.08 10.96
N PRO A 295 -9.45 18.23 10.98
CA PRO A 295 -10.49 18.56 10.01
C PRO A 295 -9.97 19.10 8.67
N PHE A 296 -8.65 19.20 8.48
CA PHE A 296 -8.04 19.66 7.22
C PHE A 296 -7.37 18.51 6.47
N ASP A 297 -6.77 18.81 5.31
CA ASP A 297 -5.88 17.86 4.66
C ASP A 297 -4.66 17.55 5.56
N PRO A 298 -3.99 16.39 5.36
CA PRO A 298 -2.92 15.94 6.24
C PRO A 298 -1.76 16.93 6.40
N VAL A 299 -1.41 17.71 5.37
CA VAL A 299 -0.29 18.67 5.41
C VAL A 299 -0.69 19.89 6.23
N SER A 300 -1.87 20.44 5.99
CA SER A 300 -2.43 21.55 6.75
C SER A 300 -2.57 21.22 8.23
N ASN A 301 -3.05 20.01 8.57
CA ASN A 301 -3.12 19.53 9.95
C ASN A 301 -1.75 19.52 10.62
N ILE A 302 -0.71 19.01 9.94
CA ILE A 302 0.67 18.99 10.48
C ILE A 302 1.12 20.41 10.82
N ILE A 303 0.92 21.36 9.91
CA ILE A 303 1.35 22.76 10.05
C ILE A 303 0.59 23.44 11.20
N ILE A 304 -0.74 23.38 11.18
CA ILE A 304 -1.60 24.04 12.19
C ILE A 304 -1.33 23.48 13.58
N ASN A 305 -1.30 22.15 13.74
CA ASN A 305 -1.01 21.52 15.03
C ASN A 305 0.40 21.92 15.54
N THR A 306 1.38 22.03 14.65
CA THR A 306 2.75 22.46 14.99
C THR A 306 2.78 23.90 15.48
N ILE A 307 2.14 24.83 14.76
CA ILE A 307 2.12 26.26 15.09
C ILE A 307 1.36 26.49 16.39
N TRP A 308 0.16 25.90 16.51
CA TRP A 308 -0.66 26.01 17.71
C TRP A 308 0.09 25.54 18.95
N TYR A 309 0.81 24.41 18.86
CA TYR A 309 1.58 23.91 19.98
C TYR A 309 2.80 24.79 20.30
N ASP A 310 3.46 25.37 19.29
CA ASP A 310 4.57 26.32 19.49
C ASP A 310 4.10 27.56 20.28
N ALA A 311 2.94 28.11 19.91
CA ALA A 311 2.37 29.31 20.51
C ALA A 311 1.88 29.08 21.95
N ASN A 312 1.16 27.98 22.20
CA ASN A 312 0.52 27.74 23.49
C ASN A 312 1.41 27.00 24.51
N PHE A 313 2.46 26.31 24.05
CA PHE A 313 3.38 25.56 24.91
C PHE A 313 4.85 25.89 24.59
N PRO A 314 5.26 27.17 24.75
CA PRO A 314 6.60 27.62 24.40
C PRO A 314 7.67 26.82 25.16
N PRO A 315 8.84 26.59 24.55
CA PRO A 315 9.91 25.84 25.20
C PRO A 315 10.46 26.58 26.42
N SER A 316 10.62 25.88 27.54
CA SER A 316 11.30 26.40 28.73
C SER A 316 12.81 26.56 28.54
N MET A 317 13.39 25.92 27.52
CA MET A 317 14.80 26.01 27.14
C MET A 317 14.95 25.92 25.62
N LYS A 318 15.83 26.76 25.04
CA LYS A 318 16.07 26.79 23.59
C LYS A 318 16.86 25.55 23.17
N LEU A 319 16.17 24.50 22.73
CA LEU A 319 16.78 23.27 22.23
C LEU A 319 16.92 23.39 20.71
N GLU A 320 18.09 23.83 20.24
CA GLU A 320 18.40 23.97 18.81
C GLU A 320 18.90 22.62 18.27
N LEU A 321 17.97 21.75 17.87
CA LEU A 321 18.30 20.61 17.02
C LEU A 321 18.26 21.08 15.56
N ASP A 322 19.43 21.28 14.96
CA ASP A 322 19.57 21.79 13.59
C ASP A 322 18.95 20.83 12.54
N VAL A 323 19.01 19.52 12.78
CA VAL A 323 18.46 18.49 11.88
C VAL A 323 17.53 17.55 12.64
N MET A 324 16.33 17.32 12.10
CA MET A 324 15.44 16.28 12.62
C MET A 324 15.93 14.90 12.22
N GLY A 325 16.18 14.04 13.22
CA GLY A 325 16.55 12.66 12.97
C GLY A 325 15.39 11.85 12.36
N THR A 326 15.71 10.94 11.45
CA THR A 326 14.75 10.02 10.81
C THR A 326 13.92 9.20 11.81
N ARG A 327 14.47 8.91 12.99
CA ARG A 327 13.76 8.23 14.08
C ARG A 327 12.68 9.12 14.72
N SER A 328 12.97 10.40 14.91
CA SER A 328 11.99 11.34 15.47
C SER A 328 10.83 11.56 14.51
N LEU A 329 11.13 11.66 13.20
CA LEU A 329 10.10 11.75 12.17
C LEU A 329 9.25 10.47 12.12
N HIS A 330 9.89 9.30 12.14
CA HIS A 330 9.16 8.03 12.18
C HIS A 330 8.24 7.89 13.40
N ARG A 331 8.65 8.42 14.56
CA ARG A 331 7.81 8.39 15.78
C ARG A 331 6.56 9.24 15.61
N VAL A 332 6.68 10.45 15.07
CA VAL A 332 5.51 11.34 14.89
C VAL A 332 4.59 10.82 13.77
N GLU A 333 5.14 10.25 12.69
CA GLU A 333 4.37 9.53 11.66
C GLU A 333 3.54 8.37 12.26
N ASN A 334 4.19 7.56 13.11
CA ASN A 334 3.53 6.43 13.75
C ASN A 334 2.41 6.91 14.69
N ARG A 335 2.67 7.96 15.48
CA ARG A 335 1.66 8.57 16.35
C ARG A 335 0.47 9.10 15.55
N SER A 336 0.69 9.74 14.41
CA SER A 336 -0.39 10.15 13.50
C SER A 336 -1.24 8.97 13.05
N LEU A 337 -0.63 7.87 12.60
CA LEU A 337 -1.35 6.67 12.15
C LEU A 337 -2.26 6.13 13.25
N TYR A 338 -1.71 5.93 14.45
CA TYR A 338 -2.47 5.38 15.57
C TYR A 338 -3.51 6.36 16.11
N GLY A 339 -3.26 7.67 16.01
CA GLY A 339 -4.25 8.72 16.28
C GLY A 339 -5.46 8.60 15.36
N MET A 340 -5.25 8.53 14.05
CA MET A 340 -6.34 8.36 13.07
C MET A 340 -7.10 7.04 13.23
N VAL A 341 -6.40 5.94 13.50
CA VAL A 341 -7.05 4.65 13.72
C VAL A 341 -7.89 4.68 14.99
N SER A 342 -7.37 5.26 16.08
CA SER A 342 -8.11 5.39 17.35
C SER A 342 -9.29 6.35 17.22
N PHE A 343 -9.16 7.40 16.41
CA PHE A 343 -10.28 8.27 16.03
C PHE A 343 -11.41 7.44 15.40
N LEU A 344 -11.13 6.76 14.28
CA LEU A 344 -12.15 6.02 13.53
C LEU A 344 -12.77 4.89 14.35
N CYS A 345 -11.95 4.14 15.09
CA CYS A 345 -12.45 3.04 15.92
C CYS A 345 -13.28 3.54 17.11
N THR A 346 -13.03 4.75 17.62
CA THR A 346 -13.84 5.36 18.69
C THR A 346 -15.12 5.96 18.11
N ARG A 347 -15.02 6.61 16.95
CA ARG A 347 -16.15 7.20 16.22
C ARG A 347 -17.16 6.15 15.76
N TYR A 348 -16.66 4.98 15.33
CA TYR A 348 -17.41 3.87 14.78
C TYR A 348 -17.00 2.54 15.43
N HIS A 349 -17.81 2.04 16.36
CA HIS A 349 -17.53 0.87 17.17
C HIS A 349 -17.53 -0.44 16.36
N GLU A 350 -18.16 -0.46 15.20
CA GLU A 350 -18.09 -1.60 14.29
C GLU A 350 -16.71 -1.75 13.64
N LEU A 351 -15.91 -0.67 13.58
CA LEU A 351 -14.57 -0.72 12.99
C LEU A 351 -13.57 -1.32 13.97
N ASP A 352 -12.94 -2.41 13.55
CA ASP A 352 -11.69 -2.89 14.13
C ASP A 352 -10.48 -2.14 13.56
N PHE A 353 -9.32 -2.33 14.20
CA PHE A 353 -8.06 -1.72 13.78
C PHE A 353 -7.74 -1.96 12.30
N HIS A 354 -7.97 -3.16 11.80
CA HIS A 354 -7.65 -3.53 10.43
C HIS A 354 -8.60 -2.84 9.44
N GLN A 355 -9.90 -2.75 9.75
CA GLN A 355 -10.88 -2.02 8.96
C GLN A 355 -10.57 -0.52 8.93
N ALA A 356 -10.24 0.09 10.07
CA ALA A 356 -9.86 1.50 10.15
C ALA A 356 -8.63 1.84 9.29
N VAL A 357 -7.58 1.01 9.33
CA VAL A 357 -6.41 1.17 8.46
C VAL A 357 -6.77 1.08 6.98
N ARG A 358 -7.69 0.18 6.61
CA ARG A 358 -8.18 0.09 5.22
C ARG A 358 -8.96 1.33 4.80
N CYS A 359 -9.83 1.84 5.67
CA CYS A 359 -10.55 3.09 5.41
C CYS A 359 -9.57 4.25 5.19
N LEU A 360 -8.53 4.36 6.02
CA LEU A 360 -7.51 5.40 5.89
C LEU A 360 -6.69 5.26 4.60
N LEU A 361 -6.32 4.04 4.19
CA LEU A 361 -5.63 3.82 2.91
C LEU A 361 -6.48 4.24 1.71
N GLN A 362 -7.79 3.96 1.75
CA GLN A 362 -8.73 4.38 0.71
C GLN A 362 -8.93 5.89 0.66
N ALA A 363 -8.74 6.54 1.80
CA ALA A 363 -8.85 7.98 1.98
C ALA A 363 -7.50 8.70 1.88
N ASP A 364 -6.44 8.03 1.39
CA ASP A 364 -5.08 8.58 1.28
C ASP A 364 -4.55 9.20 2.58
N ALA A 365 -4.82 8.54 3.71
CA ALA A 365 -4.56 9.01 5.07
C ALA A 365 -5.18 10.38 5.41
N ASN A 366 -6.22 10.81 4.69
CA ASN A 366 -6.99 12.00 4.97
C ASN A 366 -8.22 11.66 5.81
N LEU A 367 -8.28 12.18 7.04
CA LEU A 367 -9.35 11.87 7.97
C LEU A 367 -10.71 12.43 7.52
N VAL A 368 -10.73 13.56 6.81
CA VAL A 368 -11.95 14.17 6.24
C VAL A 368 -12.57 13.27 5.18
N LEU A 369 -11.74 12.58 4.40
CA LEU A 369 -12.20 11.63 3.39
C LEU A 369 -12.59 10.27 4.01
N ALA A 370 -12.01 9.93 5.16
CA ALA A 370 -12.27 8.68 5.87
C ALA A 370 -13.52 8.74 6.78
N ASP A 371 -13.87 9.92 7.30
CA ASP A 371 -15.09 10.19 8.08
C ASP A 371 -15.95 11.25 7.38
N PRO A 372 -17.01 10.85 6.66
CA PRO A 372 -17.91 11.78 5.97
C PRO A 372 -18.72 12.69 6.91
N ASN A 373 -18.76 12.39 8.21
CA ASN A 373 -19.48 13.17 9.21
C ASN A 373 -18.54 14.10 9.99
N LEU A 374 -17.27 14.21 9.59
CA LEU A 374 -16.28 15.04 10.27
C LEU A 374 -16.49 16.54 10.03
N VAL A 375 -16.92 16.91 8.82
CA VAL A 375 -17.16 18.30 8.40
C VAL A 375 -18.56 18.36 7.80
N THR A 376 -19.45 19.13 8.43
CA THR A 376 -20.89 19.17 8.09
C THR A 376 -21.24 20.02 6.86
N ASP A 377 -20.31 20.87 6.39
CA ASP A 377 -20.53 21.70 5.19
C ASP A 377 -19.95 21.05 3.93
N THR A 378 -20.84 20.46 3.14
CA THR A 378 -20.53 19.76 1.88
C THR A 378 -19.89 20.66 0.80
N ASN A 379 -20.03 21.98 0.90
CA ASN A 379 -19.40 22.92 -0.03
C ASN A 379 -17.88 23.04 0.18
N LEU A 380 -17.39 22.79 1.40
CA LEU A 380 -15.97 22.85 1.71
C LEU A 380 -15.22 21.63 1.17
N VAL A 381 -15.84 20.43 1.16
CA VAL A 381 -15.22 19.20 0.64
C VAL A 381 -14.83 19.32 -0.85
N TYR A 382 -15.55 20.15 -1.62
CA TYR A 382 -15.21 20.46 -3.01
C TYR A 382 -14.09 21.50 -3.17
N ASP A 383 -13.94 22.42 -2.21
CA ASP A 383 -12.89 23.46 -2.21
C ASP A 383 -11.57 22.94 -1.60
N PHE A 384 -11.63 22.02 -0.64
CA PHE A 384 -10.49 21.23 -0.15
C PHE A 384 -9.91 20.30 -1.24
N GLY A 385 -10.60 20.16 -2.37
CA GLY A 385 -10.12 19.52 -3.60
C GLY A 385 -9.06 20.33 -4.37
N ILE A 386 -8.62 21.49 -3.87
CA ILE A 386 -7.59 22.31 -4.55
C ILE A 386 -6.16 21.73 -4.41
N VAL A 387 -5.95 20.70 -3.58
CA VAL A 387 -4.74 19.84 -3.65
C VAL A 387 -4.91 18.67 -4.64
N ARG A 388 -5.82 18.79 -5.62
CA ARG A 388 -5.96 17.80 -6.71
C ARG A 388 -4.98 18.03 -7.87
N ASP A 389 -4.35 19.19 -7.97
CA ASP A 389 -3.51 19.55 -9.12
C ASP A 389 -2.00 19.33 -8.94
N VAL A 390 -1.46 19.26 -7.71
CA VAL A 390 -0.03 18.97 -7.51
C VAL A 390 0.31 17.47 -7.70
N LEU A 391 -0.70 16.59 -7.73
CA LEU A 391 -0.54 15.15 -7.96
C LEU A 391 -0.68 14.72 -9.44
N ARG A 392 -0.78 15.66 -10.39
CA ARG A 392 -1.01 15.36 -11.83
C ARG A 392 0.23 14.96 -12.66
N HIS A 393 1.29 14.44 -12.04
CA HIS A 393 2.42 13.84 -12.78
C HIS A 393 2.53 12.31 -12.66
N GLY A 394 1.49 11.63 -12.19
CA GLY A 394 1.29 10.17 -12.37
C GLY A 394 -0.02 9.86 -13.10
N PRO A 395 -0.14 8.78 -13.91
CA PRO A 395 -1.33 8.53 -14.69
C PRO A 395 -2.54 8.22 -13.78
N ALA A 396 -3.60 8.99 -13.99
CA ALA A 396 -5.01 8.78 -13.67
C ALA A 396 -5.40 7.51 -12.87
N SER A 397 -5.68 7.69 -11.58
CA SER A 397 -6.69 6.91 -10.87
C SER A 397 -7.47 7.86 -9.95
N ALA A 398 -8.60 8.35 -10.44
CA ALA A 398 -9.55 9.08 -9.62
C ALA A 398 -10.12 8.12 -8.57
N PHE A 399 -9.53 8.13 -7.38
CA PHE A 399 -9.99 7.34 -6.24
C PHE A 399 -11.25 7.97 -5.68
N ARG A 400 -12.40 7.35 -5.94
CA ARG A 400 -13.66 7.70 -5.29
C ARG A 400 -13.76 6.83 -4.03
N CYS A 401 -13.67 7.46 -2.87
CA CYS A 401 -14.03 6.82 -1.61
C CYS A 401 -15.52 6.41 -1.67
N LYS A 402 -15.82 5.11 -1.55
CA LYS A 402 -17.19 4.56 -1.49
C LYS A 402 -17.85 4.81 -0.14
N LEU A 403 -17.85 6.06 0.30
CA LEU A 403 -18.65 6.51 1.44
C LEU A 403 -19.93 7.26 1.00
N GLN A 404 -20.10 7.55 -0.30
CA GLN A 404 -21.33 8.11 -0.83
C GLN A 404 -21.93 7.28 -1.98
N THR A 405 -23.14 6.78 -1.70
CA THR A 405 -24.24 6.44 -2.62
C THR A 405 -24.08 5.26 -3.60
N GLN A 406 -24.91 4.25 -3.31
CA GLN A 406 -25.37 3.10 -4.12
C GLN A 406 -24.38 1.96 -4.40
N ALA A 407 -24.85 0.76 -4.05
CA ALA A 407 -24.11 -0.49 -3.90
C ALA A 407 -23.65 -1.14 -5.21
N PRO A 408 -22.54 -1.89 -5.14
CA PRO A 408 -22.50 -3.26 -5.63
C PRO A 408 -22.53 -4.24 -4.44
N PRO A 409 -23.11 -5.45 -4.59
CA PRO A 409 -23.20 -6.41 -3.51
C PRO A 409 -21.80 -6.98 -3.22
N ASN A 410 -21.40 -6.99 -1.94
CA ASN A 410 -20.32 -7.80 -1.34
C ASN A 410 -19.09 -7.10 -0.73
N THR A 411 -19.13 -5.82 -0.39
CA THR A 411 -18.23 -5.25 0.64
C THR A 411 -19.04 -4.48 1.67
N GLY A 412 -19.46 -5.17 2.74
CA GLY A 412 -20.26 -4.63 3.84
C GLY A 412 -19.51 -3.65 4.73
N LEU A 413 -19.12 -2.49 4.20
CA LEU A 413 -18.68 -1.33 4.97
C LEU A 413 -19.59 -0.16 4.61
N THR A 414 -20.85 -0.25 5.02
CA THR A 414 -21.71 0.93 5.18
C THR A 414 -21.39 1.50 6.55
N VAL A 415 -20.56 2.53 6.62
CA VAL A 415 -20.31 3.21 7.90
C VAL A 415 -21.60 3.92 8.28
N GLY A 416 -22.25 3.43 9.34
CA GLY A 416 -23.51 3.96 9.86
C GLY A 416 -23.36 5.35 10.48
N HIS A 417 -24.41 5.80 11.17
CA HIS A 417 -24.33 7.01 11.99
C HIS A 417 -23.21 6.86 13.03
N PRO A 418 -22.43 7.92 13.34
CA PRO A 418 -21.41 7.84 14.39
C PRO A 418 -21.97 7.35 15.72
N ASP A 419 -21.24 6.46 16.39
CA ASP A 419 -21.51 6.03 17.77
C ASP A 419 -20.99 7.09 18.77
N THR A 420 -19.84 7.68 18.42
CA THR A 420 -19.10 8.78 19.06
C THR A 420 -19.79 10.15 19.11
N GLY A 421 -19.27 11.12 19.88
CA GLY A 421 -19.11 12.51 19.42
C GLY A 421 -17.75 12.72 18.72
N ILE A 422 -17.53 13.89 18.13
CA ILE A 422 -16.26 14.22 17.45
C ILE A 422 -15.14 14.52 18.47
N GLU A 423 -15.50 15.15 19.60
CA GLU A 423 -14.56 15.52 20.64
C GLU A 423 -13.94 14.29 21.31
N GLU A 424 -14.75 13.28 21.64
CA GLU A 424 -14.30 12.01 22.19
C GLU A 424 -13.38 11.25 21.22
N ALA A 425 -13.71 11.30 19.92
CA ALA A 425 -12.89 10.68 18.89
C ALA A 425 -11.52 11.39 18.75
N PHE A 426 -11.47 12.72 18.82
CA PHE A 426 -10.21 13.46 18.85
C PHE A 426 -9.43 13.28 20.16
N LEU A 427 -10.12 13.13 21.30
CA LEU A 427 -9.48 12.79 22.57
C LEU A 427 -8.80 11.42 22.50
N ALA A 428 -9.47 10.42 21.92
CA ALA A 428 -8.89 9.11 21.66
C ALA A 428 -7.67 9.21 20.72
N ALA A 429 -7.77 10.03 19.67
CA ALA A 429 -6.66 10.26 18.74
C ALA A 429 -5.44 10.89 19.43
N ALA A 430 -5.65 11.96 20.20
CA ALA A 430 -4.60 12.67 20.92
C ALA A 430 -3.96 11.82 22.02
N THR A 431 -4.75 11.01 22.70
CA THR A 431 -4.26 10.04 23.70
C THR A 431 -3.39 8.97 23.02
N ALA A 432 -3.88 8.37 21.92
CA ALA A 432 -3.13 7.39 21.14
C ALA A 432 -1.83 7.96 20.57
N ALA A 433 -1.85 9.22 20.12
CA ALA A 433 -0.67 9.91 19.62
C ALA A 433 0.33 10.30 20.73
N CYS A 434 -0.02 10.11 22.01
CA CYS A 434 0.74 10.57 23.16
C CYS A 434 0.99 12.09 23.11
N HIS A 435 -0.06 12.87 22.80
CA HIS A 435 0.00 14.33 22.87
C HIS A 435 0.25 14.79 24.33
N PRO A 436 1.08 15.82 24.57
CA PRO A 436 1.36 16.30 25.93
C PRO A 436 0.14 16.82 26.71
N ASN A 437 -0.90 17.26 26.00
CA ASN A 437 -2.17 17.70 26.59
C ASN A 437 -3.33 17.27 25.66
N PRO A 438 -3.82 16.03 25.77
CA PRO A 438 -4.73 15.46 24.79
C PRO A 438 -6.09 16.17 24.76
N ASP A 439 -6.61 16.62 25.90
CA ASP A 439 -7.87 17.37 26.00
C ASP A 439 -7.81 18.70 25.25
N ALA A 440 -6.74 19.47 25.45
CA ALA A 440 -6.55 20.75 24.74
C ALA A 440 -6.49 20.56 23.22
N GLN A 441 -5.86 19.49 22.74
CA GLN A 441 -5.82 19.18 21.31
C GLN A 441 -7.19 18.74 20.79
N ALA A 442 -7.94 17.95 21.56
CA ALA A 442 -9.28 17.50 21.16
C ALA A 442 -10.25 18.68 21.01
N GLN A 443 -10.20 19.63 21.95
CA GLN A 443 -10.99 20.86 21.90
C GLN A 443 -10.61 21.72 20.70
N LEU A 444 -9.31 21.88 20.42
CA LEU A 444 -8.83 22.60 19.24
C LEU A 444 -9.39 22.03 17.94
N LEU A 445 -9.25 20.73 17.74
CA LEU A 445 -9.67 20.10 16.50
C LEU A 445 -11.19 20.12 16.36
N THR A 446 -11.91 19.94 17.47
CA THR A 446 -13.38 20.03 17.51
C THR A 446 -13.89 21.43 17.20
N SER A 447 -13.24 22.48 17.69
CA SER A 447 -13.62 23.86 17.34
C SER A 447 -13.32 24.16 15.87
N CYS A 448 -12.22 23.64 15.33
CA CYS A 448 -11.88 23.79 13.91
C CYS A 448 -12.91 23.11 12.99
N CYS A 449 -13.64 22.10 13.46
CA CYS A 449 -14.78 21.53 12.73
C CYS A 449 -16.03 22.46 12.69
N LYS A 450 -16.14 23.43 13.60
CA LYS A 450 -17.34 24.27 13.79
C LYS A 450 -17.22 25.68 13.21
N VAL A 451 -16.01 26.10 12.85
CA VAL A 451 -15.69 27.45 12.36
C VAL A 451 -15.39 27.37 10.87
N ASP A 452 -15.81 28.39 10.10
CA ASP A 452 -15.43 28.50 8.68
C ASP A 452 -13.90 28.49 8.56
N PRO A 453 -13.32 27.47 7.89
CA PRO A 453 -11.88 27.33 7.83
C PRO A 453 -11.21 28.23 6.78
N SER A 454 -12.00 28.91 5.93
CA SER A 454 -11.52 29.74 4.83
C SER A 454 -10.44 30.76 5.23
N PRO A 455 -10.55 31.47 6.38
CA PRO A 455 -9.50 32.41 6.81
C PRO A 455 -8.18 31.74 7.17
N VAL A 456 -8.21 30.53 7.75
CA VAL A 456 -7.01 29.76 8.13
C VAL A 456 -6.36 29.15 6.89
N LEU A 457 -7.17 28.63 5.97
CA LEU A 457 -6.69 27.98 4.75
C LEU A 457 -6.17 28.97 3.71
N SER A 458 -6.75 30.17 3.65
CA SER A 458 -6.26 31.24 2.75
C SER A 458 -4.82 31.68 3.03
N LEU A 459 -4.31 31.38 4.23
CA LEU A 459 -2.94 31.64 4.65
C LEU A 459 -1.97 30.50 4.33
N LEU A 460 -2.48 29.35 3.90
CA LEU A 460 -1.65 28.21 3.50
C LEU A 460 -1.32 28.31 2.00
N PRO A 461 -0.03 28.17 1.62
CA PRO A 461 0.41 28.23 0.24
C PRO A 461 -0.36 27.25 -0.65
N ILE A 462 -1.00 27.76 -1.70
CA ILE A 462 -1.55 26.92 -2.79
C ILE A 462 -0.40 26.39 -3.68
N ASP A 463 0.70 27.16 -3.77
CA ASP A 463 1.90 26.83 -4.53
C ASP A 463 3.08 26.50 -3.60
N SER A 464 4.15 25.88 -4.12
CA SER A 464 5.35 25.43 -3.39
C SER A 464 6.22 26.56 -2.78
N HIS A 465 5.63 27.65 -2.31
CA HIS A 465 6.31 28.72 -1.58
C HIS A 465 6.33 28.40 -0.08
N LYS A 466 7.46 28.72 0.57
CA LYS A 466 7.61 28.55 2.02
C LYS A 466 6.73 29.56 2.76
N LEU A 467 6.11 29.13 3.85
CA LEU A 467 5.42 30.01 4.79
C LEU A 467 6.42 30.99 5.38
N SER A 468 6.09 32.29 5.34
CA SER A 468 6.85 33.31 6.05
C SER A 468 6.54 33.26 7.55
N PHE A 469 7.43 33.81 8.39
CA PHE A 469 7.13 33.95 9.82
C PHE A 469 5.88 34.81 10.10
N GLN A 470 5.51 35.70 9.17
CA GLN A 470 4.31 36.51 9.26
C GLN A 470 3.05 35.66 9.04
N ASP A 471 3.05 34.78 8.04
CA ASP A 471 1.94 33.85 7.77
C ASP A 471 1.70 32.91 8.96
N LEU A 472 2.80 32.40 9.56
CA LEU A 472 2.71 31.58 10.76
C LEU A 472 2.15 32.33 11.96
N SER A 473 2.46 33.62 12.09
CA SER A 473 1.94 34.45 13.19
C SER A 473 0.45 34.74 13.01
N LEU A 474 -0.02 34.88 11.76
CA LEU A 474 -1.44 35.01 11.44
C LEU A 474 -2.19 33.69 11.69
N LEU A 475 -1.61 32.55 11.32
CA LEU A 475 -2.15 31.22 11.63
C LEU A 475 -2.24 30.97 13.13
N ALA A 476 -1.21 31.33 13.90
CA ALA A 476 -1.23 31.22 15.35
C ALA A 476 -2.39 32.02 15.97
N ARG A 477 -2.53 33.29 15.56
CA ARG A 477 -3.63 34.17 16.00
C ARG A 477 -5.01 33.70 15.58
N ALA A 478 -5.15 33.13 14.39
CA ALA A 478 -6.43 32.55 13.96
C ALA A 478 -6.82 31.32 14.78
N SER A 479 -5.82 30.67 15.40
CA SER A 479 -5.99 29.51 16.29
C SER A 479 -6.18 29.88 17.77
N GLU A 480 -5.99 31.15 18.17
CA GLU A 480 -6.10 31.65 19.54
C GLU A 480 -7.53 31.77 20.12
N PRO A 481 -8.59 32.15 19.36
CA PRO A 481 -9.95 32.33 19.91
C PRO A 481 -10.52 31.06 20.55
N VAL A 482 -9.94 29.91 20.22
CA VAL A 482 -10.30 28.60 20.74
C VAL A 482 -9.82 28.38 22.19
N TYR A 483 -8.75 29.05 22.62
CA TYR A 483 -8.13 28.81 23.93
C TYR A 483 -8.57 29.82 25.02
N SER A 484 -8.95 31.04 24.64
CA SER A 484 -9.41 32.09 25.57
C SER A 484 -10.67 31.72 26.37
N HIS A 485 -11.53 30.86 25.84
CA HIS A 485 -12.70 30.34 26.56
C HIS A 485 -12.36 29.33 27.67
N LEU A 486 -11.14 28.79 27.70
CA LEU A 486 -10.73 27.75 28.66
C LEU A 486 -10.16 28.33 29.96
N GLN A 487 -9.57 29.54 29.95
CA GLN A 487 -9.11 30.20 31.18
C GLN A 487 -10.23 30.92 31.95
N GLY A 488 -11.35 31.24 31.30
CA GLY A 488 -12.48 31.93 31.94
C GLY A 488 -13.36 31.04 32.83
N GLY A 489 -13.14 29.73 32.86
CA GLY A 489 -13.96 28.75 33.60
C GLY A 489 -13.42 28.32 34.97
N GLN A 490 -12.24 28.80 35.38
CA GLN A 490 -11.65 28.47 36.69
C GLN A 490 -11.19 29.74 37.41
N CYS A 491 -12.13 30.45 38.04
CA CYS A 491 -11.99 31.11 39.35
C CYS A 491 -13.20 32.03 39.59
N SER A 492 -14.22 31.48 40.23
CA SER A 492 -15.14 32.19 41.14
C SER A 492 -15.83 31.15 42.01
N ALA A 493 -15.13 30.71 43.05
CA ALA A 493 -15.72 30.17 44.25
C ALA A 493 -14.98 30.87 45.40
N GLU A 494 -15.61 31.92 45.93
CA GLU A 494 -15.39 32.36 47.31
C GLU A 494 -15.92 31.30 48.28
#